data_AF-A0A368GV73-F1
#
_entry.id   AF-A0A368GV73-F1
#
_cell.length_a   1.000
_cell.length_b   1.000
_cell.length_c   1.000
_cell.angle_alpha   90.00
_cell.angle_beta   90.00
_cell.angle_gamma   90.00
#
_symmetry.space_group_name_H-M   'P 1'
#
loop_
_entity.id
_entity.type
_entity.pdbx_description
1 polymer ?
#
loop_
_entity_poly.entity_id
_entity_poly.type
_entity_poly.pdbx_seq_one_letter_code
_entity_poly.pdbx_strand_id
1 'polypeptide(L)'
;MPPEGQPNCPGLNRADRKRNEVSPFLGSTRRGALFCRSGNWLEIIDERTSQLEQRRGGIGDSVRGTRHEGSRFSVLEFLSVAIGLVSIRGEVSQRYLCMDRDGKLYAAVSF
;
A
#
# COMPACT_ATOMS: atom_id res chain seq x y z
N MET A 1 -28.57 33.19 18.52
CA MET A 1 -27.22 33.76 18.63
C MET A 1 -26.20 32.65 18.46
N PRO A 2 -25.55 32.49 17.29
CA PRO A 2 -24.42 31.57 17.16
C PRO A 2 -23.12 32.25 17.65
N PRO A 3 -22.13 31.49 18.14
CA PRO A 3 -20.89 32.06 18.69
C PRO A 3 -19.92 32.53 17.59
N GLU A 4 -19.30 33.69 17.83
CA GLU A 4 -18.26 34.30 17.01
C GLU A 4 -16.89 33.64 17.25
N GLY A 5 -16.11 33.44 16.19
CA GLY A 5 -14.68 33.13 16.31
C GLY A 5 -14.10 32.22 15.22
N GLN A 6 -14.04 32.68 13.97
CA GLN A 6 -13.08 32.15 12.98
C GLN A 6 -12.22 33.32 12.47
N PRO A 7 -10.86 33.20 12.50
CA PRO A 7 -10.00 34.22 11.94
C PRO A 7 -10.12 34.26 10.41
N ASN A 8 -10.26 35.48 9.92
CA ASN A 8 -10.38 35.88 8.53
C ASN A 8 -9.03 35.68 7.81
N CYS A 9 -8.93 34.75 6.86
CA CYS A 9 -7.79 34.67 5.94
C CYS A 9 -8.21 35.27 4.59
N PRO A 10 -7.69 36.45 4.18
CA PRO A 10 -8.05 37.06 2.91
C PRO A 10 -7.15 36.56 1.78
N GLY A 11 -7.77 36.26 0.64
CA GLY A 11 -7.14 36.36 -0.67
C GLY A 11 -6.83 35.05 -1.38
N LEU A 12 -7.80 34.55 -2.17
CA LEU A 12 -7.55 33.92 -3.48
C LEU A 12 -8.89 33.75 -4.22
N ASN A 13 -9.49 34.86 -4.63
CA ASN A 13 -10.49 34.84 -5.69
C ASN A 13 -9.80 35.24 -7.00
N ARG A 14 -9.65 34.28 -7.92
CA ARG A 14 -9.92 34.49 -9.34
C ARG A 14 -9.90 33.15 -10.08
N ALA A 15 -11.12 32.66 -10.29
CA ALA A 15 -11.57 31.86 -11.43
C ALA A 15 -10.58 30.83 -11.99
N ASP A 16 -10.63 29.61 -11.48
CA ASP A 16 -10.38 28.46 -12.33
C ASP A 16 -11.69 27.74 -12.65
N ARG A 17 -11.94 27.74 -13.96
CA ARG A 17 -13.05 27.13 -14.67
C ARG A 17 -13.56 25.86 -14.00
N LYS A 18 -14.90 25.73 -13.93
CA LYS A 18 -15.60 24.44 -13.92
C LYS A 18 -14.91 23.48 -14.89
N ARG A 19 -14.12 22.54 -14.37
CA ARG A 19 -13.82 21.28 -15.05
C ARG A 19 -14.53 20.20 -14.27
N ASN A 20 -15.64 19.78 -14.84
CA ASN A 20 -16.29 18.52 -14.53
C ASN A 20 -15.22 17.43 -14.61
N GLU A 21 -14.96 16.71 -13.53
CA GLU A 21 -14.67 15.29 -13.56
C GLU A 21 -14.80 14.79 -12.13
N VAL A 22 -15.88 14.06 -11.87
CA VAL A 22 -15.92 13.09 -10.78
C VAL A 22 -14.69 12.24 -11.02
N SER A 23 -13.62 12.41 -10.24
CA SER A 23 -12.51 11.45 -10.25
C SER A 23 -13.20 10.14 -9.90
N PRO A 24 -13.37 9.21 -10.86
CA PRO A 24 -13.93 7.93 -10.51
C PRO A 24 -12.95 7.33 -9.51
N PHE A 25 -13.37 6.34 -8.76
CA PHE A 25 -12.53 5.59 -7.82
C PHE A 25 -11.29 4.89 -8.45
N LEU A 26 -10.83 5.32 -9.64
CA LEU A 26 -9.87 4.73 -10.56
C LEU A 26 -8.48 5.39 -10.56
N GLY A 27 -8.19 6.38 -9.71
CA GLY A 27 -7.01 7.24 -9.93
C GLY A 27 -5.95 7.37 -8.82
N SER A 28 -6.24 7.06 -7.55
CA SER A 28 -5.25 7.21 -6.48
C SER A 28 -4.86 5.85 -5.91
N THR A 29 -3.67 5.38 -6.28
CA THR A 29 -2.98 4.34 -5.51
C THR A 29 -2.93 4.78 -4.05
N ARG A 30 -3.52 4.00 -3.16
CA ARG A 30 -3.49 4.29 -1.72
C ARG A 30 -2.27 3.63 -1.13
N ARG A 31 -1.33 4.42 -0.61
CA ARG A 31 -0.20 3.90 0.17
C ARG A 31 -0.64 3.63 1.60
N GLY A 32 -0.15 2.54 2.18
CA GLY A 32 -0.45 2.16 3.55
C GLY A 32 0.37 0.94 3.99
N ALA A 33 -0.10 0.27 5.03
CA ALA A 33 0.48 -0.97 5.54
C ALA A 33 -0.64 -1.92 5.97
N LEU A 34 -0.36 -3.22 5.96
CA LEU A 34 -1.30 -4.24 6.43
C LEU A 34 -0.80 -4.81 7.75
N PHE A 35 -1.48 -4.46 8.83
CA PHE A 35 -1.25 -5.03 10.15
C PHE A 35 -2.16 -6.25 10.36
N CYS A 36 -1.56 -7.43 10.42
CA CYS A 36 -2.29 -8.63 10.81
C CYS A 36 -2.63 -8.56 12.29
N ARG A 37 -3.86 -8.93 12.65
CA ARG A 37 -4.32 -8.92 14.04
C ARG A 37 -3.51 -9.82 14.97
N SER A 38 -2.75 -10.78 14.44
CA SER A 38 -1.78 -11.59 15.17
C SER A 38 -0.53 -10.82 15.65
N GLY A 39 -0.41 -9.53 15.31
CA GLY A 39 0.67 -8.66 15.76
C GLY A 39 1.87 -8.58 14.81
N ASN A 40 1.67 -8.84 13.52
CA ASN A 40 2.71 -8.76 12.50
C ASN A 40 2.28 -7.85 11.34
N TRP A 41 3.21 -7.06 10.83
CA TRP A 41 3.07 -6.33 9.57
C TRP A 41 3.38 -7.27 8.41
N LEU A 42 2.57 -7.22 7.36
CA LEU A 42 2.86 -7.93 6.12
C LEU A 42 4.04 -7.26 5.40
N GLU A 43 5.05 -8.04 5.02
CA GLU A 43 6.16 -7.62 4.17
C GLU A 43 6.11 -8.34 2.82
N ILE A 44 6.41 -7.59 1.76
CA ILE A 44 6.68 -8.16 0.43
C ILE A 44 8.13 -7.86 0.08
N ILE A 45 8.98 -8.87 0.21
CA ILE A 45 10.43 -8.81 0.08
C ILE A 45 10.83 -8.88 -1.40
N ASP A 46 11.85 -8.10 -1.78
CA ASP A 46 12.44 -8.20 -3.11
C ASP A 46 13.34 -9.45 -3.23
N GLU A 47 13.54 -9.92 -4.44
CA GLU A 47 14.28 -11.16 -4.68
C GLU A 47 15.74 -11.11 -4.23
N ARG A 48 16.41 -9.95 -4.32
CA ARG A 48 17.79 -9.81 -3.86
C ARG A 48 17.88 -10.00 -2.34
N THR A 49 16.96 -9.39 -1.60
CA THR A 49 16.87 -9.53 -0.15
C THR A 49 16.50 -10.96 0.25
N SER A 50 15.53 -11.57 -0.43
CA SER A 50 15.13 -12.97 -0.25
C SER A 50 16.31 -13.94 -0.40
N GLN A 51 17.08 -13.79 -1.49
CA GLN A 51 18.23 -14.63 -1.77
C GLN A 51 19.36 -14.43 -0.75
N LEU A 52 19.57 -13.18 -0.30
CA LEU A 52 20.58 -12.88 0.72
C LEU A 52 20.25 -13.57 2.05
N GLU A 53 18.98 -13.56 2.45
CA GLU A 53 18.53 -14.22 3.68
C GLU A 53 18.63 -15.75 3.57
N GLN A 54 18.25 -16.31 2.43
CA GLN A 54 18.43 -17.75 2.16
C GLN A 54 19.91 -18.16 2.28
N ARG A 55 20.83 -17.35 1.74
CA ARG A 55 22.28 -17.58 1.84
C ARG A 55 22.81 -17.49 3.27
N ARG A 56 22.15 -16.70 4.13
CA ARG A 56 22.47 -16.57 5.55
C ARG A 56 21.85 -17.68 6.41
N GLY A 57 21.20 -18.67 5.79
CA GLY A 57 20.50 -19.75 6.49
C GLY A 57 19.12 -19.38 7.01
N GLY A 58 18.58 -18.23 6.60
CA GLY A 58 17.21 -17.81 6.90
C GLY A 58 16.19 -18.38 5.92
N ILE A 59 14.90 -18.10 6.18
CA ILE A 59 13.79 -18.43 5.30
C ILE A 59 13.62 -17.29 4.30
N GLY A 60 14.06 -17.49 3.05
CA GLY A 60 13.98 -16.54 1.95
C GLY A 60 12.60 -16.46 1.32
N ASP A 61 11.54 -16.43 2.13
CA ASP A 61 10.17 -16.25 1.65
C ASP A 61 9.94 -14.80 1.20
N SER A 62 9.39 -14.63 0.00
CA SER A 62 9.11 -13.31 -0.57
C SER A 62 7.94 -12.58 0.08
N VAL A 63 7.07 -13.30 0.80
CA VAL A 63 5.93 -12.73 1.54
C VAL A 63 5.96 -13.30 2.94
N ARG A 64 5.96 -12.42 3.94
CA ARG A 64 6.07 -12.83 5.35
C ARG A 64 5.51 -11.79 6.31
N GLY A 65 5.48 -12.13 7.60
CA GLY A 65 5.15 -11.20 8.68
C GLY A 65 6.40 -10.71 9.42
N THR A 66 6.42 -9.44 9.82
CA THR A 66 7.45 -8.86 10.69
C THR A 66 6.85 -8.16 11.90
N ARG A 67 7.57 -8.15 13.03
CA ARG A 67 7.24 -7.30 14.19
C ARG A 67 7.95 -5.94 14.15
N HIS A 68 8.79 -5.70 13.14
CA HIS A 68 9.51 -4.46 13.00
C HIS A 68 8.59 -3.38 12.37
N GLU A 69 8.07 -2.48 13.21
CA GLU A 69 7.13 -1.42 12.83
C GLU A 69 7.67 -0.46 11.74
N GLY A 70 8.98 -0.33 11.62
CA GLY A 70 9.65 0.54 10.65
C GLY A 70 10.16 -0.15 9.38
N SER A 71 9.71 -1.38 9.08
CA SER A 71 10.21 -2.07 7.90
C SER A 71 9.81 -1.34 6.61
N ARG A 72 10.78 -1.01 5.77
CA ARG A 72 10.52 -0.46 4.43
C ARG A 72 9.72 -1.41 3.54
N PHE A 73 9.76 -2.73 3.79
CA PHE A 73 9.04 -3.73 3.00
C PHE A 73 7.57 -3.90 3.42
N SER A 74 7.15 -3.27 4.53
CA SER A 74 5.75 -3.28 4.97
C SER A 74 4.91 -2.14 4.36
N VAL A 75 5.53 -1.27 3.56
CA VAL A 75 4.81 -0.23 2.83
C VAL A 75 4.23 -0.79 1.54
N LEU A 76 2.91 -0.68 1.42
CA LEU A 76 2.10 -1.32 0.38
C LEU A 76 1.29 -0.27 -0.39
N GLU A 77 1.09 -0.53 -1.68
CA GLU A 77 0.15 0.16 -2.55
C GLU A 77 -1.10 -0.70 -2.74
N PHE A 78 -2.26 -0.14 -2.41
CA PHE A 78 -3.56 -0.75 -2.63
C PHE A 78 -4.16 -0.19 -3.92
N LEU A 79 -4.36 -1.07 -4.90
CA LEU A 79 -4.98 -0.73 -6.18
C LEU A 79 -6.38 -1.33 -6.22
N SER A 80 -7.39 -0.48 -6.43
CA SER A 80 -8.77 -0.94 -6.61
C SER A 80 -8.91 -1.56 -8.00
N VAL A 81 -9.29 -2.84 -8.06
CA VAL A 81 -9.56 -3.53 -9.33
C VAL A 81 -11.04 -3.50 -9.66
N ALA A 82 -11.89 -3.70 -8.66
CA ALA A 82 -13.34 -3.58 -8.73
C ALA A 82 -13.92 -3.30 -7.34
N ILE A 83 -15.24 -3.20 -7.22
CA ILE A 83 -15.91 -2.99 -5.93
C ILE A 83 -15.57 -4.15 -4.99
N GLY A 84 -14.93 -3.82 -3.87
CA GLY A 84 -14.52 -4.82 -2.86
C GLY A 84 -13.32 -5.67 -3.27
N LEU A 85 -12.69 -5.42 -4.42
CA LEU A 85 -11.54 -6.17 -4.91
C LEU A 85 -10.30 -5.28 -5.03
N VAL A 86 -9.18 -5.77 -4.49
CA VAL A 86 -7.91 -5.04 -4.47
C VAL A 86 -6.76 -5.89 -4.94
N SER A 87 -5.82 -5.25 -5.65
CA SER A 87 -4.45 -5.71 -5.79
C SER A 87 -3.60 -5.04 -4.72
N ILE A 88 -2.69 -5.79 -4.12
CA ILE A 88 -1.76 -5.26 -3.11
C ILE A 88 -0.36 -5.41 -3.67
N ARG A 89 0.39 -4.31 -3.73
CA ARG A 89 1.75 -4.28 -4.25
C ARG A 89 2.72 -3.78 -3.19
N GLY A 90 3.87 -4.40 -3.05
CA GLY A 90 4.94 -3.90 -2.19
C GLY A 90 5.57 -2.68 -2.86
N GLU A 91 5.61 -1.55 -2.16
CA GLU A 91 6.15 -0.32 -2.75
C GLU A 91 7.65 -0.47 -3.05
N VAL A 92 8.41 -1.07 -2.12
CA VAL A 92 9.85 -1.25 -2.31
C VAL A 92 10.16 -2.38 -3.27
N SER A 93 9.52 -3.54 -3.10
CA SER A 93 9.79 -4.72 -3.94
C SER A 93 9.20 -4.60 -5.34
N GLN A 94 8.24 -3.69 -5.55
CA GLN A 94 7.51 -3.50 -6.79
C GLN A 94 6.79 -4.78 -7.27
N ARG A 95 6.51 -5.70 -6.35
CA ARG A 95 5.86 -7.01 -6.58
C ARG A 95 4.46 -7.05 -5.98
N TYR A 96 3.59 -7.82 -6.60
CA TYR A 96 2.22 -8.04 -6.18
C TYR A 96 2.11 -9.22 -5.23
N LEU A 97 1.27 -9.08 -4.20
CA LEU A 97 0.84 -10.17 -3.35
C LEU A 97 -0.07 -11.09 -4.15
N CYS A 98 0.30 -12.36 -4.23
CA CYS A 98 -0.46 -13.40 -4.89
C CYS A 98 -0.64 -14.60 -3.96
N MET A 99 -1.58 -15.46 -4.32
CA MET A 99 -1.83 -16.73 -3.64
C MET A 99 -1.97 -17.81 -4.70
N ASP A 100 -1.27 -18.93 -4.53
CA ASP A 100 -1.35 -20.05 -5.47
C ASP A 100 -2.56 -20.95 -5.17
N ARG A 101 -2.70 -22.04 -5.92
CA ARG A 101 -3.83 -22.98 -5.79
C ARG A 101 -3.84 -23.74 -4.47
N ASP A 102 -2.69 -23.86 -3.82
CA ASP A 102 -2.54 -24.53 -2.53
C ASP A 102 -2.74 -23.57 -1.35
N GLY A 103 -3.00 -22.28 -1.64
CA GLY A 103 -3.21 -21.23 -0.65
C GLY A 103 -1.90 -20.60 -0.14
N LYS A 104 -0.75 -20.92 -0.75
CA LYS A 104 0.53 -20.34 -0.35
C LYS A 104 0.68 -18.94 -0.94
N LEU A 105 1.06 -17.99 -0.09
CA LEU A 105 1.34 -16.62 -0.50
C LEU A 105 2.70 -16.53 -1.22
N TYR A 106 2.76 -15.74 -2.28
CA TYR A 106 3.98 -15.45 -3.03
C TYR A 106 3.95 -14.04 -3.62
N ALA A 107 5.09 -13.59 -4.15
CA ALA A 107 5.24 -12.26 -4.74
C ALA A 107 5.62 -12.33 -6.23
N ALA A 108 4.85 -11.69 -7.11
CA ALA A 108 5.08 -11.69 -8.56
C ALA A 108 5.31 -10.28 -9.13
N VAL A 109 6.05 -10.18 -10.23
CA VAL A 109 6.35 -8.89 -10.89
C VAL A 109 5.17 -8.42 -11.77
N SER A 110 4.43 -9.36 -12.35
CA SER A 110 3.30 -9.11 -13.26
C SER A 110 1.96 -9.54 -12.67
N PHE A 111 0.92 -8.80 -13.05
CA PHE A 111 -0.48 -9.15 -12.85
C PHE A 111 -1.00 -10.03 -13.98
#